data_AF-A0AAD3E0Q5-F1
#
_entry.id   AF-A0AAD3E0Q5-F1
#
_cell.length_a   1.000
_cell.length_b   1.000
_cell.length_c   1.000
_cell.angle_alpha   90.00
_cell.angle_beta   90.00
_cell.angle_gamma   90.00
#
_symmetry.space_group_name_H-M   'P 1'
#
loop_
_entity.id
_entity.type
_entity.pdbx_description
1 polymer ?
#
loop_
_entity_poly.entity_id
_entity_poly.type
_entity_poly.pdbx_seq_one_letter_code
_entity_poly.pdbx_strand_id
1 'polypeptide(L)'
;HLLRMEDQDLIAKFGDDVAPLSDIDATAQTFYDQHGEVTINAADVLKKLFKRVATLEDGHVQLRTQGSDQSSLIASLEKICSRQDATIDSLVQTAKKQEEQIVSLLDHFKTIDKRIEDLEVESGEYGNVVRRYVADRAHAKLQKKLRAKGKDELWSEYFNNTFEQYHSWYAARRLEKAEVDLLEKSDNTPFDVGNNSARRPKDSVVERVMLRSGTEWVNIWKFVKDTNTPPAADTPQTAA
;
A
#
# COMPACT_ATOMS: atom_id res chain seq x y z
N HIS A 1 -12.23 -27.73 -94.48
CA HIS A 1 -12.32 -26.79 -93.36
C HIS A 1 -11.61 -27.41 -92.16
N LEU A 2 -10.36 -27.02 -91.93
CA LEU A 2 -9.58 -27.42 -90.75
C LEU A 2 -9.79 -26.34 -89.69
N LEU A 3 -10.47 -26.69 -88.59
CA LEU A 3 -10.60 -25.80 -87.44
C LEU A 3 -9.29 -25.84 -86.66
N ARG A 4 -8.57 -24.72 -86.68
CA ARG A 4 -7.40 -24.50 -85.85
C ARG A 4 -7.92 -23.97 -84.51
N MET A 5 -7.80 -24.77 -83.45
CA MET A 5 -8.06 -24.25 -82.11
C MET A 5 -6.83 -23.41 -81.72
N GLU A 6 -6.97 -22.10 -81.76
CA GLU A 6 -5.91 -21.19 -81.32
C GLU A 6 -5.77 -21.26 -79.80
N ASP A 7 -4.54 -21.15 -79.30
CA ASP A 7 -4.12 -21.27 -77.89
C ASP A 7 -4.99 -20.51 -76.87
N GLN A 8 -5.79 -19.53 -77.30
CA GLN A 8 -6.69 -18.75 -76.43
C GLN A 8 -7.86 -19.56 -75.85
N ASP A 9 -8.39 -20.56 -76.57
CA ASP A 9 -9.56 -21.33 -76.09
C ASP A 9 -9.20 -22.37 -75.01
N LEU A 10 -7.97 -22.89 -75.03
CA LEU A 10 -7.45 -23.76 -73.97
C LEU A 10 -7.10 -22.97 -72.69
N ILE A 11 -6.61 -21.75 -72.85
CA ILE A 11 -6.27 -20.87 -71.71
C ILE A 11 -7.55 -20.35 -71.01
N ALA A 12 -8.64 -20.11 -71.74
CA ALA A 12 -9.91 -19.67 -71.16
C ALA A 12 -10.66 -20.77 -70.38
N LYS A 13 -10.49 -22.05 -70.74
CA LYS A 13 -11.16 -23.18 -70.06
C LYS A 13 -10.37 -23.75 -68.88
N PHE A 14 -9.05 -23.59 -68.87
CA PHE A 14 -8.15 -24.11 -67.83
C PHE A 14 -7.37 -23.01 -67.10
N GLY A 15 -7.90 -21.78 -67.11
CA GLY A 15 -7.28 -20.63 -66.47
C GLY A 15 -7.14 -20.82 -64.97
N ASP A 16 -5.90 -20.74 -64.48
CA ASP A 16 -5.33 -20.58 -63.12
C ASP A 16 -5.95 -21.28 -61.88
N ASP A 17 -7.15 -21.85 -61.96
CA ASP A 17 -7.75 -22.71 -60.97
C ASP A 17 -7.71 -24.18 -61.42
N VAL A 18 -7.15 -25.00 -60.55
CA VAL A 18 -6.87 -26.41 -60.77
C VAL A 18 -8.18 -27.19 -60.89
N ALA A 19 -8.64 -27.42 -62.12
CA ALA A 19 -9.61 -28.48 -62.36
C ALA A 19 -8.96 -29.83 -61.96
N PRO A 20 -9.62 -30.66 -61.14
CA PRO A 20 -9.09 -31.98 -60.77
C PRO A 20 -8.81 -32.80 -62.04
N LEU A 21 -7.77 -33.65 -62.01
CA LEU A 21 -7.33 -34.46 -63.17
C LEU A 21 -8.47 -35.26 -63.84
N SER A 22 -9.55 -35.57 -63.10
CA SER A 22 -10.77 -36.20 -63.62
C SER A 22 -11.51 -35.37 -64.67
N ASP A 23 -11.42 -34.04 -64.60
CA ASP A 23 -12.12 -33.12 -65.50
C ASP A 23 -11.35 -32.92 -66.82
N ILE A 24 -10.05 -33.21 -66.81
CA ILE A 24 -9.20 -33.19 -68.01
C ILE A 24 -9.57 -34.35 -68.93
N ASP A 25 -9.84 -35.54 -68.38
CA ASP A 25 -10.23 -36.72 -69.16
C ASP A 25 -11.59 -36.53 -69.85
N ALA A 26 -12.60 -36.03 -69.13
CA ALA A 26 -13.91 -35.77 -69.72
C ALA A 26 -13.87 -34.69 -70.82
N THR A 27 -13.05 -33.66 -70.61
CA THR A 27 -12.90 -32.55 -71.57
C THR A 27 -12.09 -32.99 -72.80
N ALA A 28 -11.06 -33.81 -72.62
CA ALA A 28 -10.27 -34.37 -73.71
C ALA A 28 -11.09 -35.36 -74.56
N GLN A 29 -11.91 -36.20 -73.91
CA GLN A 29 -12.78 -37.16 -74.61
C GLN A 29 -13.81 -36.46 -75.49
N THR A 30 -14.49 -35.43 -74.94
CA THR A 30 -15.49 -34.65 -75.69
C THR A 30 -14.87 -33.91 -76.89
N PHE A 31 -13.62 -33.47 -76.76
CA PHE A 31 -12.90 -32.79 -77.83
C PHE A 31 -12.42 -33.75 -78.94
N TYR A 32 -11.94 -34.94 -78.57
CA TYR A 32 -11.57 -36.00 -79.51
C TYR A 32 -12.77 -36.50 -80.33
N ASP A 33 -13.92 -36.66 -79.68
CA ASP A 33 -15.16 -37.09 -80.32
C ASP A 33 -15.70 -36.06 -81.33
N GLN A 34 -15.36 -34.77 -81.17
CA GLN A 34 -15.84 -33.69 -82.04
C GLN A 34 -14.88 -33.27 -83.17
N HIS A 35 -13.56 -33.46 -82.99
CA HIS A 35 -12.56 -32.86 -83.90
C HIS A 35 -11.50 -33.81 -84.48
N GLY A 36 -11.55 -35.11 -84.16
CA GLY A 36 -10.91 -36.17 -84.95
C GLY A 36 -9.39 -36.34 -84.83
N GLU A 37 -8.62 -35.35 -84.38
CA GLU A 37 -7.20 -35.54 -84.00
C GLU A 37 -6.68 -34.33 -83.23
N VAL A 38 -5.98 -34.56 -82.11
CA VAL A 38 -5.32 -33.50 -81.32
C VAL A 38 -3.82 -33.61 -81.49
N THR A 39 -3.22 -32.72 -82.28
CA THR A 39 -1.76 -32.62 -82.35
C THR A 39 -1.25 -31.77 -81.19
N ILE A 40 -0.86 -32.43 -80.10
CA ILE A 40 -0.24 -31.76 -78.95
C ILE A 40 1.24 -31.53 -79.27
N ASN A 41 1.69 -30.27 -79.19
CA ASN A 41 3.13 -29.98 -79.27
C ASN A 41 3.79 -30.45 -77.97
N ALA A 42 4.25 -31.70 -77.97
CA ALA A 42 4.92 -32.32 -76.83
C ALA A 42 6.11 -31.48 -76.31
N ALA A 43 6.80 -30.74 -77.19
CA ALA A 43 7.89 -29.86 -76.78
C ALA A 43 7.41 -28.67 -75.94
N ASP A 44 6.26 -28.07 -76.28
CA ASP A 44 5.68 -26.97 -75.51
C ASP A 44 5.10 -27.43 -74.16
N VAL A 45 4.46 -28.61 -74.14
CA VAL A 45 3.98 -29.23 -72.90
C VAL A 45 5.15 -29.55 -71.97
N LEU A 46 6.22 -30.18 -72.51
CA LEU A 46 7.43 -30.45 -71.73
C LEU A 46 8.08 -29.17 -71.21
N LYS A 47 8.15 -28.10 -72.02
CA LYS A 47 8.69 -26.81 -71.60
C LYS A 47 7.87 -26.17 -70.48
N LYS A 48 6.53 -26.25 -70.55
CA LYS A 48 5.63 -25.78 -69.49
C LYS A 48 5.80 -26.60 -68.21
N LEU A 49 5.92 -27.93 -68.32
CA LEU A 49 6.17 -28.83 -67.19
C LEU A 49 7.53 -28.55 -66.54
N PHE A 50 8.61 -28.41 -67.30
CA PHE A 50 9.93 -28.07 -66.75
C PHE A 50 9.92 -26.73 -66.02
N LYS A 51 9.27 -25.71 -66.60
CA LYS A 51 9.11 -24.41 -65.94
C LYS A 51 8.32 -24.54 -64.62
N ARG A 52 7.28 -25.38 -64.60
CA ARG A 52 6.47 -25.62 -63.41
C ARG A 52 7.25 -26.37 -62.32
N VAL A 53 8.03 -27.38 -62.70
CA VAL A 53 8.89 -28.13 -61.77
C VAL A 53 9.92 -27.20 -61.14
N ALA A 54 10.62 -26.38 -61.93
CA ALA A 54 11.59 -25.41 -61.40
C ALA A 54 10.95 -24.43 -60.40
N THR A 55 9.74 -23.93 -60.69
CA THR A 55 9.02 -23.02 -59.79
C THR A 55 8.63 -23.70 -58.46
N LEU A 56 8.25 -24.98 -58.51
CA LEU A 56 7.91 -25.75 -57.31
C LEU A 56 9.15 -26.10 -56.48
N GLU A 57 10.28 -26.40 -57.14
CA GLU A 57 11.57 -26.64 -56.47
C GLU A 57 12.03 -25.40 -55.71
N ASP A 58 11.99 -24.22 -56.35
CA ASP A 58 12.32 -22.95 -55.70
C ASP A 58 11.40 -22.66 -54.51
N GLY A 59 10.09 -22.89 -54.67
CA GLY A 59 9.11 -22.74 -53.58
C GLY A 59 9.37 -23.71 -52.42
N HIS A 60 9.76 -24.95 -52.71
CA HIS A 60 10.09 -25.94 -51.67
C HIS A 60 11.40 -25.58 -50.93
N VAL A 61 12.39 -25.04 -51.61
CA VAL A 61 13.62 -24.52 -50.99
C VAL A 61 13.32 -23.32 -50.08
N GLN A 62 12.44 -22.40 -50.50
CA GLN A 62 11.99 -21.28 -49.68
C GLN A 62 11.21 -21.72 -48.43
N LEU A 63 10.28 -22.66 -48.57
CA LEU A 63 9.53 -23.21 -47.44
C LEU A 63 10.46 -23.91 -46.43
N ARG A 64 11.47 -24.65 -46.92
CA ARG A 64 12.45 -25.32 -46.05
C ARG A 64 13.31 -24.32 -45.29
N THR A 65 13.76 -23.24 -45.94
CA THR A 65 14.56 -22.19 -45.28
C THR A 65 13.72 -21.43 -44.25
N GLN A 66 12.47 -21.06 -44.58
CA GLN A 66 11.55 -20.44 -43.64
C GLN A 66 11.25 -21.33 -42.42
N GLY A 67 11.04 -22.64 -42.63
CA GLY A 67 10.84 -23.59 -41.54
C GLY A 67 12.07 -23.72 -40.63
N SER A 68 13.27 -23.69 -41.21
CA SER A 68 14.54 -23.67 -40.46
C SER A 68 14.67 -22.41 -39.61
N ASP A 69 14.37 -21.24 -40.18
CA ASP A 69 14.42 -19.96 -39.48
C ASP A 69 13.41 -19.90 -38.34
N GLN A 70 12.18 -20.39 -38.56
CA GLN A 70 11.16 -20.50 -37.51
C GLN A 70 11.59 -21.42 -36.37
N SER A 71 12.21 -22.56 -36.68
CA SER A 71 12.74 -23.48 -35.65
C SER A 71 13.81 -22.79 -34.78
N SER A 72 14.70 -22.01 -35.41
CA SER A 72 15.73 -21.24 -34.69
C SER A 72 15.13 -20.14 -33.80
N LEU A 73 14.05 -19.49 -34.24
CA LEU A 73 13.33 -18.48 -33.49
C LEU A 73 12.64 -19.08 -32.26
N ILE A 74 11.96 -20.22 -32.43
CA ILE A 74 11.30 -20.94 -31.33
C ILE A 74 12.33 -21.32 -30.25
N ALA A 75 13.46 -21.91 -30.62
CA ALA A 75 14.52 -22.28 -29.67
C ALA A 75 15.09 -21.05 -28.92
N SER A 76 15.18 -19.91 -29.60
CA SER A 76 15.63 -18.65 -28.98
C SER A 76 14.60 -18.10 -28.00
N LEU A 77 13.31 -18.15 -28.34
CA LEU A 77 12.20 -17.75 -27.46
C LEU A 77 12.12 -18.63 -26.23
N GLU A 78 12.21 -19.96 -26.38
CA GLU A 78 12.25 -20.90 -25.26
C GLU A 78 13.38 -20.56 -24.28
N LYS A 79 14.58 -20.26 -24.81
CA LYS A 79 15.73 -19.86 -23.99
C LYS A 79 15.50 -18.53 -23.28
N ILE A 80 14.83 -17.57 -23.91
CA ILE A 80 14.47 -16.30 -23.28
C ILE A 80 13.45 -16.53 -22.16
N CYS A 81 12.40 -17.32 -22.41
CA CYS A 81 11.39 -17.67 -21.40
C CYS A 81 12.03 -18.35 -20.19
N SER A 82 12.88 -19.36 -20.40
CA SER A 82 13.56 -20.04 -19.28
C SER A 82 14.45 -19.09 -18.46
N ARG A 83 15.09 -18.10 -19.10
CA ARG A 83 15.89 -17.08 -18.39
C ARG A 83 14.99 -16.12 -17.60
N GLN A 84 13.84 -15.75 -18.16
CA GLN A 84 12.87 -14.90 -17.48
C GLN A 84 12.28 -15.61 -16.26
N ASP A 85 11.90 -16.88 -16.38
CA ASP A 85 11.40 -17.69 -15.26
C ASP A 85 12.42 -17.77 -14.12
N ALA A 86 13.68 -18.08 -14.44
CA ALA A 86 14.75 -18.11 -13.43
C ALA A 86 14.99 -16.75 -12.76
N THR A 87 14.82 -15.65 -13.51
CA THR A 87 14.95 -14.29 -12.98
C THR A 87 13.78 -13.96 -12.06
N ILE A 88 12.55 -14.31 -12.46
CA ILE A 88 11.34 -14.13 -11.65
C ILE A 88 11.48 -14.91 -10.35
N ASP A 89 11.90 -16.17 -10.40
CA ASP A 89 12.12 -16.99 -9.21
C ASP A 89 13.15 -16.37 -8.26
N SER A 90 14.26 -15.87 -8.80
CA SER A 90 15.29 -15.17 -8.02
C SER A 90 14.76 -13.89 -7.34
N LEU A 91 13.96 -13.10 -8.06
CA LEU A 91 13.33 -11.89 -7.52
C LEU A 91 12.31 -12.24 -6.44
N VAL A 92 11.49 -13.28 -6.64
CA VAL A 92 10.52 -13.76 -5.64
C VAL A 92 11.23 -14.21 -4.36
N GLN A 93 12.33 -14.97 -4.48
CA GLN A 93 13.11 -15.38 -3.31
C GLN A 93 13.75 -14.20 -2.58
N THR A 94 14.24 -13.21 -3.33
CA THR A 94 14.81 -11.99 -2.74
C THR A 94 13.74 -11.18 -2.01
N ALA A 95 12.55 -11.04 -2.60
CA ALA A 95 11.42 -10.35 -1.99
C ALA A 95 10.96 -11.03 -0.70
N LYS A 96 10.84 -12.37 -0.69
CA LYS A 96 10.50 -13.13 0.53
C LYS A 96 11.51 -12.91 1.65
N LYS A 97 12.81 -12.95 1.33
CA LYS A 97 13.86 -12.70 2.31
C LYS A 97 13.80 -11.27 2.88
N GLN A 98 13.50 -10.28 2.05
CA GLN A 98 13.32 -8.90 2.49
C GLN A 98 12.07 -8.74 3.37
N GLU A 99 10.97 -9.41 3.01
CA GLU A 99 9.74 -9.43 3.81
C GLU A 99 9.99 -10.00 5.22
N GLU A 100 10.66 -11.14 5.31
CA GLU A 100 11.06 -11.74 6.60
C GLU A 100 11.92 -10.79 7.45
N GLN A 101 12.86 -10.07 6.82
CA GLN A 101 13.69 -9.07 7.49
C GLN A 101 12.86 -7.88 8.00
N ILE A 102 11.92 -7.38 7.19
CA ILE A 102 11.03 -6.28 7.57
C ILE A 102 10.15 -6.69 8.76
N VAL A 103 9.56 -7.89 8.72
CA VAL A 103 8.74 -8.41 9.82
C VAL A 103 9.58 -8.50 11.11
N SER A 104 10.79 -9.05 11.01
CA SER A 104 11.70 -9.12 12.17
C SER A 104 12.05 -7.74 12.72
N LEU A 105 12.35 -6.76 11.85
CA LEU A 105 12.64 -5.38 12.26
C LEU A 105 11.45 -4.72 12.96
N LEU A 106 10.23 -4.91 12.45
CA LEU A 106 9.02 -4.36 13.06
C LEU A 106 8.80 -4.89 14.48
N ASP A 107 9.07 -6.17 14.71
CA ASP A 107 8.96 -6.73 16.06
C ASP A 107 10.07 -6.22 16.99
N HIS A 108 11.30 -6.06 16.50
CA HIS A 108 12.37 -5.42 17.27
C HIS A 108 12.02 -3.98 17.66
N PHE A 109 11.44 -3.19 16.75
CA PHE A 109 11.00 -1.83 17.06
C PHE A 109 9.92 -1.81 18.14
N LYS A 110 8.93 -2.70 18.10
CA LYS A 110 7.93 -2.82 19.17
C LYS A 110 8.55 -3.14 20.53
N THR A 111 9.54 -4.03 20.56
CA THR A 111 10.26 -4.37 21.80
C THR A 111 11.07 -3.19 22.32
N ILE A 112 11.75 -2.46 21.45
CA ILE A 112 12.51 -1.25 21.80
C ILE A 112 11.58 -0.17 22.33
N ASP A 113 10.47 0.11 21.64
CA ASP A 113 9.48 1.10 22.07
C ASP A 113 8.94 0.77 23.46
N LYS A 114 8.59 -0.50 23.70
CA LYS A 114 8.18 -0.95 25.03
C LYS A 114 9.27 -0.75 26.07
N ARG A 115 10.53 -1.06 25.74
CA ARG A 115 11.67 -0.87 26.65
C ARG A 115 11.92 0.59 26.95
N ILE A 116 11.77 1.48 25.98
CA ILE A 116 11.86 2.93 26.17
C ILE A 116 10.75 3.40 27.10
N GLU A 117 9.49 2.98 26.88
CA GLU A 117 8.39 3.32 27.79
C GLU A 117 8.64 2.84 29.23
N ASP A 118 9.18 1.64 29.39
CA ASP A 118 9.53 1.10 30.70
C ASP A 118 10.66 1.90 31.36
N LEU A 119 11.71 2.24 30.62
CA LEU A 119 12.83 3.06 31.10
C LEU A 119 12.40 4.50 31.43
N GLU A 120 11.50 5.08 30.64
CA GLU A 120 10.90 6.39 30.92
C GLU A 120 10.11 6.33 32.24
N VAL A 121 9.35 5.26 32.48
CA VAL A 121 8.59 5.11 33.72
C VAL A 121 9.49 4.79 34.93
N GLU A 122 10.61 4.10 34.72
CA GLU A 122 11.63 3.83 35.74
C GLU A 122 12.49 5.05 36.06
N SER A 123 12.60 6.01 35.14
CA SER A 123 13.32 7.26 35.35
C SER A 123 12.54 8.20 36.27
N GLY A 124 13.04 8.43 37.49
CA GLY A 124 12.46 9.39 38.43
C GLY A 124 12.31 10.81 37.84
N GLU A 125 13.27 11.23 37.01
CA GLU A 125 13.24 12.53 36.31
C GLU A 125 12.11 12.63 35.31
N TYR A 126 11.88 11.57 34.54
CA TYR A 126 10.75 11.54 33.61
C TYR A 126 9.41 11.50 34.37
N GLY A 127 9.35 10.78 35.50
CA GLY A 127 8.22 10.84 36.42
C GLY A 127 7.89 12.26 36.89
N ASN A 128 8.92 13.08 37.18
CA ASN A 128 8.75 14.50 37.53
C ASN A 128 8.17 15.31 36.35
N VAL A 129 8.68 15.09 35.14
CA VAL A 129 8.14 15.74 33.92
C VAL A 129 6.66 15.41 33.72
N VAL A 130 6.27 14.16 33.93
CA VAL A 130 4.89 13.69 33.79
C VAL A 130 3.99 14.28 34.89
N ARG A 131 4.41 14.29 36.16
CA ARG A 131 3.66 14.93 37.25
C ARG A 131 3.45 16.42 37.00
N ARG A 132 4.48 17.10 36.51
CA ARG A 132 4.40 18.51 36.11
C ARG A 132 3.41 18.76 34.97
N TYR A 133 3.41 17.88 33.96
CA TYR A 133 2.41 17.93 32.88
C TYR A 133 0.98 17.79 33.43
N VAL A 134 0.75 16.86 34.35
CA VAL A 134 -0.57 16.68 34.98
C VAL A 134 -0.96 17.90 35.83
N ALA A 135 -0.02 18.45 36.62
CA ALA A 135 -0.25 19.64 37.43
C ALA A 135 -0.61 20.86 36.58
N ASP A 136 0.14 21.14 35.51
CA ASP A 136 -0.15 22.27 34.62
C ASP A 136 -1.51 22.13 33.92
N ARG A 137 -1.90 20.90 33.55
CA ARG A 137 -3.24 20.63 33.01
C ARG A 137 -4.33 20.87 34.04
N ALA A 138 -4.11 20.46 35.29
CA ALA A 138 -5.03 20.70 36.39
C ALA A 138 -5.18 22.21 36.66
N HIS A 139 -4.07 22.93 36.73
CA HIS A 139 -4.00 24.39 36.86
C HIS A 139 -4.78 25.11 35.77
N ALA A 140 -4.52 24.79 34.50
CA ALA A 140 -5.22 25.38 33.37
C ALA A 140 -6.74 25.14 33.45
N LYS A 141 -7.13 23.94 33.90
CA LYS A 141 -8.54 23.58 34.04
C LYS A 141 -9.22 24.31 35.20
N LEU A 142 -8.57 24.41 36.35
CA LEU A 142 -9.05 25.15 37.52
C LEU A 142 -9.23 26.62 37.18
N GLN A 143 -8.24 27.23 36.53
CA GLN A 143 -8.33 28.64 36.12
C GLN A 143 -9.46 28.90 35.12
N LYS A 144 -9.72 27.93 34.23
CA LYS A 144 -10.84 28.01 33.28
C LYS A 144 -12.21 27.85 33.94
N LYS A 145 -12.31 27.07 35.02
CA LYS A 145 -13.60 26.67 35.63
C LYS A 145 -14.00 27.53 36.82
N LEU A 146 -13.03 28.06 37.57
CA LEU A 146 -13.28 28.83 38.79
C LEU A 146 -12.99 30.31 38.53
N ARG A 147 -11.71 30.67 38.47
CA ARG A 147 -11.27 32.02 38.11
C ARG A 147 -9.83 32.00 37.62
N ALA A 148 -9.44 33.00 36.82
CA ALA A 148 -8.04 33.19 36.50
C ALA A 148 -7.24 33.51 37.78
N LYS A 149 -6.02 32.96 37.86
CA LYS A 149 -5.07 33.29 38.93
C LYS A 149 -4.50 34.68 38.70
N GLY A 150 -4.41 35.49 39.75
CA GLY A 150 -3.75 36.80 39.69
C GLY A 150 -2.30 36.70 39.24
N LYS A 151 -1.80 37.74 38.57
CA LYS A 151 -0.41 37.79 38.09
C LYS A 151 0.60 37.62 39.25
N ASP A 152 0.33 38.28 40.36
CA ASP A 152 1.19 38.31 41.55
C ASP A 152 0.68 37.42 42.70
N GLU A 153 -0.49 36.78 42.50
CA GLU A 153 -1.06 35.84 43.47
C GLU A 153 -0.20 34.57 43.55
N LEU A 154 0.01 33.98 44.72
CA LEU A 154 0.69 32.69 44.82
C LEU A 154 -0.27 31.52 44.52
N TRP A 155 0.27 30.35 44.15
CA TRP A 155 -0.60 29.18 43.95
C TRP A 155 -1.29 28.75 45.24
N SER A 156 -0.62 28.84 46.39
CA SER A 156 -1.21 28.60 47.71
C SER A 156 -2.36 29.54 48.02
N GLU A 157 -2.20 30.84 47.77
CA GLU A 157 -3.26 31.84 47.94
C GLU A 157 -4.45 31.56 47.01
N TYR A 158 -4.18 31.26 45.75
CA TYR A 158 -5.20 30.87 44.78
C TYR A 158 -6.01 29.68 45.28
N PHE A 159 -5.33 28.63 45.75
CA PHE A 159 -5.98 27.43 46.25
C PHE A 159 -6.75 27.67 47.54
N ASN A 160 -6.21 28.39 48.51
CA ASN A 160 -6.94 28.71 49.75
C ASN A 160 -8.25 29.46 49.43
N ASN A 161 -8.17 30.53 48.63
CA ASN A 161 -9.33 31.33 48.24
C ASN A 161 -10.38 30.51 47.49
N THR A 162 -9.96 29.70 46.52
CA THR A 162 -10.88 28.89 45.71
C THR A 162 -11.43 27.68 46.44
N PHE A 163 -10.66 27.09 47.36
CA PHE A 163 -11.10 25.95 48.16
C PHE A 163 -12.14 26.38 49.20
N GLU A 164 -11.98 27.55 49.82
CA GLU A 164 -12.98 28.14 50.71
C GLU A 164 -14.28 28.49 49.96
N GLN A 165 -14.15 29.13 48.79
CA GLN A 165 -15.31 29.58 48.02
C GLN A 165 -16.07 28.45 47.31
N TYR A 166 -15.37 27.41 46.85
CA TYR A 166 -15.93 26.35 46.01
C TYR A 166 -15.76 24.95 46.62
N HIS A 167 -15.81 24.83 47.95
CA HIS A 167 -15.53 23.59 48.66
C HIS A 167 -16.35 22.38 48.14
N SER A 168 -17.66 22.55 47.93
CA SER A 168 -18.57 21.53 47.38
C SER A 168 -18.11 21.02 46.01
N TRP A 169 -17.58 21.91 45.17
CA TRP A 169 -17.11 21.61 43.83
C TRP A 169 -15.83 20.78 43.82
N TYR A 170 -14.90 21.09 44.72
CA TYR A 170 -13.66 20.34 44.95
C TYR A 170 -13.97 18.92 45.47
N ALA A 171 -14.84 18.83 46.48
CA ALA A 171 -15.27 17.55 47.05
C ALA A 171 -15.95 16.63 46.01
N ALA A 172 -16.86 17.19 45.19
CA ALA A 172 -17.51 16.44 44.11
C ALA A 172 -16.53 15.86 43.06
N ARG A 173 -15.31 16.40 42.99
CA ARG A 173 -14.25 15.98 42.06
C ARG A 173 -13.12 15.22 42.74
N ARG A 174 -13.24 14.94 44.05
CA ARG A 174 -12.19 14.29 44.85
C ARG A 174 -10.85 15.01 44.76
N LEU A 175 -10.91 16.34 44.75
CA LEU A 175 -9.74 17.19 44.92
C LEU A 175 -9.78 17.71 46.35
N GLU A 176 -9.36 16.89 47.30
CA GLU A 176 -9.30 17.28 48.70
C GLU A 176 -7.95 17.97 49.00
N LYS A 177 -7.69 18.27 50.28
CA LYS A 177 -6.49 19.01 50.66
C LYS A 177 -5.21 18.31 50.20
N ALA A 178 -5.15 16.98 50.28
CA ALA A 178 -3.99 16.20 49.85
C ALA A 178 -3.68 16.35 48.35
N GLU A 179 -4.70 16.32 47.47
CA GLU A 179 -4.50 16.56 46.04
C GLU A 179 -4.12 18.01 45.76
N VAL A 180 -4.73 18.97 46.47
CA VAL A 180 -4.43 20.40 46.30
C VAL A 180 -2.99 20.70 46.72
N ASP A 181 -2.50 20.10 47.81
CA ASP A 181 -1.14 20.28 48.31
C ASP A 181 -0.09 19.81 47.28
N LEU A 182 -0.40 18.77 46.49
CA LEU A 182 0.46 18.32 45.38
C LEU A 182 0.48 19.27 44.18
N LEU A 183 -0.54 20.13 44.06
CA LEU A 183 -0.68 21.11 42.99
C LEU A 183 -0.15 22.48 43.37
N GLU A 184 0.06 22.78 44.65
CA GLU A 184 0.75 23.99 45.08
C GLU A 184 2.14 24.02 44.42
N LYS A 185 2.56 25.15 43.83
CA LYS A 185 3.96 25.33 43.38
C LYS A 185 4.70 26.04 44.51
N SER A 186 5.37 25.27 45.36
CA SER A 186 6.22 25.74 46.47
C SER A 186 7.64 25.19 46.34
N ASP A 187 8.57 25.70 47.14
CA ASP A 187 9.97 25.23 47.17
C ASP A 187 10.10 23.73 47.47
N ASN A 188 9.06 23.13 48.06
CA ASN A 188 9.01 21.71 48.40
C ASN A 188 8.29 20.86 47.33
N THR A 189 7.82 21.47 46.26
CA THR A 189 7.18 20.75 45.17
C THR A 189 8.21 20.42 44.10
N PRO A 190 8.13 19.23 43.47
CA PRO A 190 9.16 18.77 42.53
C PRO A 190 9.22 19.57 41.20
N PHE A 191 8.55 20.74 41.11
CA PHE A 191 8.57 21.61 39.93
C PHE A 191 8.39 23.09 40.30
N ASP A 192 9.46 23.88 40.12
CA ASP A 192 9.49 25.31 40.45
C ASP A 192 8.46 26.17 39.69
N VAL A 193 8.13 27.32 40.28
CA VAL A 193 7.28 28.35 39.67
C VAL A 193 7.86 28.78 38.32
N GLY A 194 7.01 28.85 37.28
CA GLY A 194 7.40 29.23 35.92
C GLY A 194 7.95 28.10 35.06
N ASN A 195 8.18 26.92 35.64
CA ASN A 195 8.69 25.76 34.91
C ASN A 195 7.53 24.89 34.39
N ASN A 196 6.90 25.29 33.29
CA ASN A 196 5.82 24.51 32.68
C ASN A 196 6.35 23.25 32.00
N SER A 197 5.52 22.22 31.84
CA SER A 197 5.88 20.98 31.15
C SER A 197 6.27 21.28 29.69
N ALA A 198 7.55 21.07 29.37
CA ALA A 198 8.05 21.22 28.00
C ALA A 198 7.58 20.10 27.05
N ARG A 199 7.10 18.97 27.61
CA ARG A 199 6.67 17.79 26.85
C ARG A 199 5.23 17.43 27.18
N ARG A 200 4.55 16.82 26.20
CA ARG A 200 3.24 16.20 26.35
C ARG A 200 3.41 14.68 26.28
N PRO A 201 3.53 13.97 27.42
CA PRO A 201 3.63 12.52 27.45
C PRO A 201 2.36 11.87 26.88
N LYS A 202 2.47 10.64 26.37
CA LYS A 202 1.31 9.84 25.98
C LYS A 202 0.45 9.52 27.21
N ASP A 203 -0.88 9.48 27.05
CA ASP A 203 -1.80 9.21 28.16
C ASP A 203 -1.53 7.88 28.87
N SER A 204 -1.15 6.82 28.13
CA SER A 204 -0.79 5.52 28.69
C SER A 204 0.41 5.59 29.64
N VAL A 205 1.37 6.48 29.35
CA VAL A 205 2.55 6.71 30.19
C VAL A 205 2.16 7.56 31.41
N VAL A 206 1.32 8.59 31.22
CA VAL A 206 0.77 9.38 32.33
C VAL A 206 0.06 8.48 33.33
N GLU A 207 -0.87 7.63 32.87
CA GLU A 207 -1.61 6.70 33.72
C GLU A 207 -0.69 5.80 34.54
N ARG A 208 0.34 5.23 33.90
CA ARG A 208 1.30 4.34 34.58
C ARG A 208 2.08 5.07 35.66
N VAL A 209 2.54 6.30 35.39
CA VAL A 209 3.29 7.12 36.36
C VAL A 209 2.40 7.57 37.51
N MET A 210 1.15 7.98 37.24
CA MET A 210 0.21 8.39 38.29
C MET A 210 -0.11 7.23 39.23
N LEU A 211 -0.35 6.02 38.68
CA LEU A 211 -0.59 4.82 39.48
C LEU A 211 0.58 4.50 40.44
N ARG A 212 1.82 4.74 40.01
CA ARG A 212 3.02 4.57 40.86
C ARG A 212 3.24 5.72 41.85
N SER A 213 2.64 6.89 41.61
CA SER A 213 2.86 8.10 42.40
C SER A 213 1.86 8.25 43.56
N GLY A 214 0.82 7.42 43.64
CA GLY A 214 -0.17 7.44 44.74
C GLY A 214 -1.60 7.77 44.27
N THR A 215 -2.55 7.59 45.20
CA THR A 215 -3.99 7.75 44.91
C THR A 215 -4.34 9.20 44.57
N GLU A 216 -3.68 10.15 45.21
CA GLU A 216 -3.87 11.59 45.06
C GLU A 216 -3.53 12.02 43.62
N TRP A 217 -2.38 11.58 43.10
CA TRP A 217 -1.99 11.81 41.70
C TRP A 217 -2.95 11.18 40.69
N VAL A 218 -3.49 9.99 41.00
CA VAL A 218 -4.54 9.35 40.20
C VAL A 218 -5.82 10.18 40.18
N ASN A 219 -6.22 10.74 41.33
CA ASN A 219 -7.40 11.61 41.43
C ASN A 219 -7.22 12.90 40.64
N ILE A 220 -6.06 13.54 40.73
CA ILE A 220 -5.72 14.73 39.93
C ILE A 220 -5.79 14.40 38.43
N TRP A 221 -5.27 13.26 37.98
CA TRP A 221 -5.33 12.88 36.57
C TRP A 221 -6.77 12.58 36.10
N LYS A 222 -7.58 11.90 36.92
CA LYS A 222 -9.02 11.73 36.65
C LYS A 222 -9.71 13.08 36.53
N PHE A 223 -9.42 14.01 37.45
CA PHE A 223 -9.91 15.37 37.36
C PHE A 223 -9.50 16.02 36.05
N VAL A 224 -8.24 15.93 35.60
CA VAL A 224 -7.81 16.50 34.33
C VAL A 224 -8.62 15.95 33.15
N LYS A 225 -8.80 14.62 33.09
CA LYS A 225 -9.52 13.93 32.01
C LYS A 225 -11.03 14.19 31.99
N ASP A 226 -11.64 14.49 33.13
CA ASP A 226 -13.09 14.67 33.22
C ASP A 226 -13.60 15.79 32.29
N THR A 227 -14.51 15.53 31.37
CA THR A 227 -15.02 16.58 30.47
C THR A 227 -16.17 17.40 31.05
N ASN A 228 -16.61 17.11 32.29
CA ASN A 228 -17.86 17.64 32.82
C ASN A 228 -17.96 19.18 32.93
N THR A 229 -19.16 19.64 32.59
CA THR A 229 -19.71 21.00 32.48
C THR A 229 -19.61 21.78 33.82
N PRO A 230 -19.53 23.13 33.81
CA PRO A 230 -19.21 23.94 34.99
C PRO A 230 -20.21 23.77 36.15
N PRO A 231 -19.85 24.13 37.39
CA PRO A 231 -20.86 24.32 38.43
C PRO A 231 -21.84 25.41 38.00
N ALA A 232 -23.12 25.22 38.29
CA ALA A 232 -24.01 26.35 38.52
C ALA A 232 -23.38 27.15 39.66
N ALA A 233 -23.19 28.46 39.49
CA ALA A 233 -22.60 29.31 40.50
C ALA A 233 -23.39 29.14 41.81
N ASP A 234 -22.74 28.60 42.85
CA ASP A 234 -23.26 28.75 44.20
C ASP A 234 -23.20 30.26 44.49
N THR A 235 -24.39 30.84 44.63
CA THR A 235 -24.60 32.25 44.95
C THR A 235 -23.75 32.59 46.17
N PRO A 236 -22.90 33.63 46.14
CA PRO A 236 -22.15 34.03 47.31
C PRO A 236 -23.12 34.24 48.47
N GLN A 237 -22.93 33.47 49.54
CA GLN A 237 -23.65 33.65 50.78
C GLN A 237 -23.15 34.95 51.39
N THR A 238 -23.77 36.07 51.02
CA THR A 238 -23.59 37.35 51.72
C THR A 238 -23.96 37.12 53.18
N ALA A 239 -22.96 37.15 54.05
CA ALA A 239 -23.16 37.25 55.48
C ALA A 239 -23.96 38.53 55.76
N ALA A 240 -25.12 38.37 56.40
CA ALA A 240 -25.90 39.42 57.03
C ALA A 240 -25.61 39.43 58.53
#